data_AF-A0AAW3JXV7-F1
#
_entry.id   AF-A0AAW3JXV7-F1
#
_cell.length_a   1.000
_cell.length_b   1.000
_cell.length_c   1.000
_cell.angle_alpha   90.00
_cell.angle_beta   90.00
_cell.angle_gamma   90.00
#
_symmetry.space_group_name_H-M   'P 1'
#
loop_
_entity.id
_entity.type
_entity.pdbx_description
1 polymer ?
#
loop_
_entity_poly.entity_id
_entity_poly.type
_entity_poly.pdbx_seq_one_letter_code
_entity_poly.pdbx_strand_id
1 'polypeptide(L)' 'MLIKLNENTFVNKDNVTHVKVIKGMQSTKLEFHLVGGEKIYQQVNADHLDYSVNEILKPFGLN' A
#
# COMPACT_ATOMS: atom_id res chain seq x y z
N MET A 1 -11.79 0.02 4.22
CA MET A 1 -11.05 0.42 5.43
C MET A 1 -9.73 -0.31 5.54
N LEU A 2 -8.61 0.39 5.29
CA LEU A 2 -7.27 -0.13 5.53
C LEU A 2 -6.86 0.11 6.98
N ILE A 3 -6.39 -0.94 7.65
CA ILE A 3 -5.91 -0.82 9.02
C ILE A 3 -4.38 -0.75 8.96
N LYS A 4 -3.81 0.39 9.37
CA LYS A 4 -2.36 0.52 9.56
C LYS A 4 -1.94 -0.40 10.71
N LEU A 5 -1.10 -1.39 10.42
CA LEU A 5 -0.54 -2.27 11.45
C LEU A 5 0.71 -1.65 12.07
N ASN A 6 1.54 -1.00 11.25
CA ASN A 6 2.75 -0.30 11.67
C ASN A 6 3.15 0.75 10.62
N GLU A 7 4.31 1.40 10.80
CA GLU A 7 4.81 2.45 9.91
C GLU A 7 4.96 2.03 8.45
N ASN A 8 5.14 0.73 8.18
CA ASN A 8 5.44 0.20 6.86
C ASN A 8 4.41 -0.82 6.37
N THR A 9 3.32 -1.07 7.11
CA THR A 9 2.37 -2.14 6.78
C THR A 9 0.92 -1.75 7.02
N PHE A 10 0.06 -2.01 6.03
CA PHE A 10 -1.38 -1.77 6.06
C PHE A 10 -2.12 -3.04 5.63
N VAL A 11 -3.33 -3.29 6.12
CA VAL A 11 -4.14 -4.49 5.77
C VAL A 11 -5.49 -4.11 5.20
N ASN A 12 -5.94 -4.82 4.15
CA ASN A 12 -7.29 -4.73 3.62
C ASN A 12 -7.92 -6.11 3.37
N LYS A 13 -8.84 -6.51 4.24
CA LYS A 13 -9.47 -7.84 4.18
C LYS A 13 -10.25 -8.14 2.89
N ASP A 14 -10.66 -7.12 2.12
CA ASP A 14 -11.60 -7.31 1.02
C ASP A 14 -10.89 -7.69 -0.29
N ASN A 15 -9.66 -7.18 -0.54
CA ASN A 15 -8.90 -7.47 -1.78
C ASN A 15 -7.36 -7.52 -1.60
N VAL A 16 -6.81 -7.03 -0.48
CA VAL A 16 -5.35 -6.91 -0.28
C VAL A 16 -4.94 -7.44 1.10
N THR A 17 -4.40 -8.65 1.14
CA THR A 17 -3.87 -9.29 2.36
C THR A 17 -3.03 -8.33 3.19
N HIS A 18 -2.07 -7.63 2.58
CA HIS A 18 -1.38 -6.48 3.18
C HIS A 18 -0.65 -5.65 2.13
N VAL A 19 -0.36 -4.39 2.47
CA VAL A 19 0.49 -3.47 1.70
C VAL A 19 1.75 -3.21 2.51
N LYS A 20 2.91 -3.30 1.86
CA LYS A 20 4.22 -3.02 2.47
C LYS A 20 4.89 -1.84 1.79
N VAL A 21 5.44 -0.93 2.58
CA VAL A 21 6.25 0.18 2.08
C VAL A 21 7.70 -0.28 1.94
N ILE A 22 8.29 -0.12 0.75
CA ILE A 22 9.69 -0.38 0.47
C ILE A 22 10.36 0.94 0.12
N LYS A 23 11.26 1.38 1.00
CA LYS A 23 12.11 2.56 0.79
C LYS A 23 13.43 2.10 0.16
N GLY A 24 13.63 2.44 -1.11
CA GLY A 24 14.92 2.29 -1.80
C GLY A 24 15.73 3.58 -1.76
N MET A 25 17.01 3.50 -2.13
CA MET A 25 17.91 4.65 -2.18
C MET A 25 17.43 5.77 -3.13
N GLN A 26 16.69 5.43 -4.18
CA GLN A 26 16.25 6.38 -5.21
C GLN A 26 14.74 6.55 -5.30
N SER A 27 13.96 5.64 -4.71
CA SER A 27 12.49 5.69 -4.79
C SER A 27 11.84 4.92 -3.65
N THR A 28 10.63 5.33 -3.29
CA THR A 28 9.75 4.58 -2.39
C THR A 28 8.63 3.94 -3.19
N LYS A 29 8.33 2.68 -2.89
CA LYS A 29 7.24 1.92 -3.54
C LYS A 29 6.38 1.21 -2.52
N LEU A 30 5.12 0.99 -2.86
CA LEU A 30 4.19 0.11 -2.17
C LEU A 30 4.20 -1.26 -2.85
N GLU A 31 4.38 -2.32 -2.09
CA GLU A 31 4.18 -3.71 -2.48
C GLU A 31 2.81 -4.16 -1.95
N PHE A 32 1.85 -4.40 -2.85
CA PHE A 32 0.53 -4.92 -2.52
C PHE A 32 0.54 -6.44 -2.61
N HIS A 33 0.17 -7.12 -1.54
CA HIS A 33 -0.03 -8.56 -1.52
C HIS A 33 -1.52 -8.86 -1.65
N LEU A 34 -1.93 -9.35 -2.80
CA LEU A 34 -3.33 -9.66 -3.09
C LEU A 34 -3.76 -11.00 -2.48
N VAL A 35 -5.06 -11.16 -2.32
CA VAL A 35 -5.66 -12.46 -1.99
C VAL A 35 -5.42 -13.39 -3.19
N GLY A 36 -4.68 -14.49 -2.99
CA GLY A 36 -4.24 -15.38 -4.08
C GLY A 36 -2.73 -15.42 -4.31
N GLY A 37 -1.96 -14.57 -3.62
CA GLY A 37 -0.49 -14.61 -3.61
C GLY A 37 0.19 -13.74 -4.67
N GLU A 38 -0.58 -13.08 -5.53
CA GLU A 38 -0.06 -12.09 -6.47
C GLU A 38 0.49 -10.84 -5.77
N LYS A 39 1.46 -10.20 -6.42
CA LYS A 39 2.14 -9.01 -5.93
C LYS A 39 2.13 -7.90 -6.96
N ILE A 40 1.74 -6.70 -6.54
CA ILE A 40 1.76 -5.48 -7.37
C ILE A 40 2.68 -4.44 -6.73
N TYR A 41 3.41 -3.68 -7.56
CA TYR A 41 4.27 -2.60 -7.09
C TYR A 41 3.84 -1.25 -7.64
N GLN A 42 3.72 -0.24 -6.79
CA GLN A 42 3.39 1.13 -7.19
C GLN A 42 4.39 2.10 -6.57
N GLN A 43 5.01 2.96 -7.38
CA GLN A 43 5.89 4.01 -6.88
C GLN A 43 5.06 5.10 -6.19
N VAL A 44 5.55 5.60 -5.05
CA VAL A 44 4.90 6.63 -4.24
C VAL A 44 5.86 7.72 -3.82
N ASN A 45 5.32 8.90 -3.56
CA ASN A 45 6.08 9.99 -2.97
C ASN A 45 6.31 9.68 -1.47
N ALA A 46 7.57 9.62 -1.07
CA ALA A 46 7.97 9.32 0.31
C ALA A 46 7.55 10.42 1.30
N ASP A 47 7.50 11.67 0.84
CA ASP A 47 7.19 12.84 1.67
C ASP A 47 5.69 12.93 2.02
N HIS A 48 4.85 12.28 1.21
CA HIS A 48 3.39 12.25 1.36
C HIS A 48 2.87 10.82 1.26
N LEU A 49 3.47 9.92 2.05
CA LEU A 49 3.20 8.49 1.99
C LEU A 49 1.73 8.16 2.30
N ASP A 50 1.18 8.69 3.40
CA ASP A 50 -0.20 8.40 3.82
C ASP A 50 -1.22 8.89 2.77
N TYR A 51 -0.97 10.06 2.17
CA TYR A 51 -1.79 10.59 1.08
C TYR A 51 -1.69 9.72 -0.19
N SER A 52 -0.48 9.32 -0.57
CA SER A 52 -0.25 8.50 -1.76
C SER A 52 -0.90 7.12 -1.62
N VAL A 53 -0.79 6.51 -0.44
CA VAL A 53 -1.45 5.24 -0.11
C VAL A 53 -2.97 5.38 -0.26
N ASN A 54 -3.55 6.45 0.29
CA ASN A 54 -4.99 6.68 0.23
C ASN A 54 -5.50 6.91 -1.20
N GLU A 55 -4.81 7.75 -1.98
CA GLU A 55 -5.19 8.04 -3.37
C GLU A 55 -5.06 6.83 -4.30
N ILE A 56 -4.04 5.98 -4.11
CA ILE A 56 -3.88 4.73 -4.88
C ILE A 56 -4.98 3.72 -4.54
N LEU A 57 -5.51 3.75 -3.32
CA LEU A 57 -6.46 2.77 -2.82
C LEU A 57 -7.92 3.19 -2.99
N LYS A 58 -8.15 4.49 -3.24
CA LYS A 58 -9.46 5.08 -3.56
C LYS A 58 -10.20 4.39 -4.72
N PRO A 59 -9.57 4.06 -5.86
CA PRO A 59 -10.24 3.36 -6.97
C PRO A 59 -10.73 1.95 -6.61
N PHE A 60 -10.18 1.35 -5.55
CA PHE A 60 -10.55 0.03 -5.07
C PHE A 60 -11.71 0.07 -4.04
N GLY A 61 -12.34 1.23 -3.84
CA GLY A 61 -13.48 1.40 -2.92
C GLY A 61 -13.07 1.38 -1.44
N LEU A 62 -11.80 1.65 -1.14
CA LEU A 62 -11.23 1.51 0.19
C LEU A 62 -11.14 2.86 0.91
N ASN A 63 -12.29 3.32 1.44
CA ASN A 63 -12.30 4.38 2.47
C ASN A 63 -12.07 3.79 3.86
#